data_AF-A0A847AD83-F1
#
_entry.id   AF-A0A847AD83-F1
#
_cell.length_a   1.000
_cell.length_b   1.000
_cell.length_c   1.000
_cell.angle_alpha   90.00
_cell.angle_beta   90.00
_cell.angle_gamma   90.00
#
_symmetry.space_group_name_H-M   'P 1'
#
loop_
_entity.id
_entity.type
_entity.pdbx_description
1 polymer ?
#
loop_
_entity_poly.entity_id
_entity_poly.type
_entity_poly.pdbx_seq_one_letter_code
_entity_poly.pdbx_strand_id
1 'polypeptide(L)'
;RYFLQAEEESFLPLVKMEDRDPWPAVARAIRELAIEKPAVEGDRLTLEKGRALGKIVSSLKETSGLAMRLRAVKDEWELNAIRRSASVAAEAFEAFLPAIGPGRTGAYIAADLAHEMRKRGAQQPSKGPFVVASGPRGARPHGVFTDRPLEWGDLITMDFGAVLDGYYSDMTRTVALGDPDPKLAEIYHIVEEARRRAVAAVSPIATGSDVDRTAREYIASKGWGGCFTHSTGHGIGLELHELPMVNRLNKEKLAPGSVITIEPGIYVEGLGGVRIEDDAIVTKEGCEVITAASPTELRILSPA
;
A
#
# COMPACT_ATOMS: atom_id res chain seq x y z
N ARG A 1 -4.33 7.10 -31.55
CA ARG A 1 -4.41 7.61 -30.15
C ARG A 1 -3.29 7.02 -29.30
N TYR A 2 -3.16 5.69 -29.21
CA TYR A 2 -2.12 5.05 -28.38
C TYR A 2 -0.67 5.26 -28.87
N PHE A 3 -0.43 5.35 -30.19
CA PHE A 3 0.95 5.43 -30.71
C PHE A 3 1.64 6.78 -30.41
N LEU A 4 0.93 7.91 -30.60
CA LEU A 4 1.47 9.25 -30.33
C LEU A 4 1.90 9.40 -28.86
N GLN A 5 1.05 8.95 -27.93
CA GLN A 5 1.39 8.98 -26.50
C GLN A 5 2.59 8.07 -26.20
N ALA A 6 2.65 6.88 -26.81
CA ALA A 6 3.79 6.00 -26.66
C ALA A 6 5.09 6.64 -27.20
N GLU A 7 5.04 7.45 -28.27
CA GLU A 7 6.21 8.19 -28.79
C GLU A 7 6.74 9.23 -27.80
N GLU A 8 5.87 9.79 -26.96
CA GLU A 8 6.24 10.76 -25.92
C GLU A 8 6.78 10.08 -24.66
N GLU A 9 6.24 8.91 -24.30
CA GLU A 9 6.49 8.25 -23.00
C GLU A 9 7.49 7.08 -23.05
N SER A 10 7.74 6.50 -24.23
CA SER A 10 8.62 5.34 -24.39
C SER A 10 10.02 5.74 -24.85
N PHE A 11 11.04 5.23 -24.16
CA PHE A 11 12.42 5.24 -24.65
C PHE A 11 12.75 4.04 -25.56
N LEU A 12 11.83 3.07 -25.69
CA LEU A 12 11.99 1.89 -26.52
C LEU A 12 11.45 2.13 -27.95
N PRO A 13 12.04 1.45 -28.98
CA PRO A 13 11.50 1.44 -30.33
C PRO A 13 10.05 0.95 -30.35
N LEU A 14 9.19 1.69 -31.06
CA LEU A 14 7.76 1.39 -31.14
C LEU A 14 7.42 0.60 -32.40
N VAL A 15 6.61 -0.44 -32.24
CA VAL A 15 6.08 -1.23 -33.36
C VAL A 15 4.61 -0.89 -33.55
N LYS A 16 4.27 -0.35 -34.72
CA LYS A 16 2.88 -0.01 -35.04
C LYS A 16 2.07 -1.27 -35.34
N MET A 17 0.93 -1.39 -34.67
CA MET A 17 -0.09 -2.40 -34.99
C MET A 17 -0.92 -1.94 -36.19
N GLU A 18 -1.17 -2.84 -37.13
CA GLU A 18 -1.96 -2.57 -38.35
C GLU A 18 -3.47 -2.76 -38.11
N ASP A 19 -3.85 -3.61 -37.16
CA ASP A 19 -5.21 -3.84 -36.71
C ASP A 19 -5.29 -3.95 -35.16
N ARG A 20 -6.37 -4.53 -34.61
CA ARG A 20 -6.55 -4.71 -33.16
C ARG A 20 -5.84 -5.95 -32.61
N ASP A 21 -5.36 -6.85 -33.46
CA ASP A 21 -4.63 -8.05 -33.05
C ASP A 21 -3.14 -7.72 -32.86
N PRO A 22 -2.59 -7.81 -31.64
CA PRO A 22 -1.18 -7.52 -31.41
C PRO A 22 -0.24 -8.60 -31.95
N TRP A 23 -0.73 -9.82 -32.17
CA TRP A 23 0.11 -10.99 -32.43
C TRP A 23 0.91 -10.93 -33.73
N PRO A 24 0.38 -10.44 -34.88
CA PRO A 24 1.18 -10.22 -36.08
C PRO A 24 2.37 -9.28 -35.86
N ALA A 25 2.16 -8.19 -35.11
CA ALA A 25 3.21 -7.22 -34.79
C ALA A 25 4.26 -7.83 -33.84
N VAL A 26 3.83 -8.60 -32.83
CA VAL A 26 4.72 -9.35 -31.92
C VAL A 26 5.55 -10.38 -32.70
N ALA A 27 4.94 -11.14 -33.61
CA ALA A 27 5.63 -12.12 -34.44
C ALA A 27 6.72 -11.48 -35.33
N ARG A 28 6.41 -10.32 -35.90
CA ARG A 28 7.37 -9.53 -36.68
C ARG A 28 8.53 -9.05 -35.81
N ALA A 29 8.25 -8.47 -34.65
CA ALA A 29 9.28 -8.00 -33.71
C ALA A 29 10.21 -9.14 -33.24
N ILE A 30 9.66 -10.32 -32.91
CA ILE A 30 10.45 -11.50 -32.52
C ILE A 30 11.44 -11.90 -33.62
N ARG A 31 11.00 -11.89 -34.89
CA ARG A 31 11.87 -12.21 -36.04
C ARG A 31 12.94 -11.14 -36.27
N GLU A 32 12.57 -9.86 -36.24
CA GLU A 32 13.49 -8.73 -36.47
C GLU A 32 14.56 -8.63 -35.39
N LEU A 33 14.22 -8.95 -34.14
CA LEU A 33 15.15 -9.00 -33.01
C LEU A 33 15.92 -10.33 -32.91
N ALA A 34 15.67 -11.29 -33.81
CA ALA A 34 16.27 -12.63 -33.80
C ALA A 34 16.13 -13.36 -32.45
N ILE A 35 14.96 -13.23 -31.80
CA ILE A 35 14.70 -13.87 -30.50
C ILE A 35 14.31 -15.34 -30.74
N GLU A 36 15.17 -16.27 -30.35
CA GLU A 36 14.90 -17.71 -30.49
C GLU A 36 13.93 -18.26 -29.42
N LYS A 37 14.06 -17.77 -28.18
CA LYS A 37 13.30 -18.26 -27.02
C LYS A 37 12.91 -17.10 -26.11
N PRO A 38 11.76 -16.45 -26.35
CA PRO A 38 11.33 -15.33 -25.52
C PRO A 38 11.08 -15.77 -24.08
N ALA A 39 11.51 -14.94 -23.12
CA ALA A 39 11.12 -15.07 -21.73
C ALA A 39 9.74 -14.43 -21.51
N VAL A 40 8.90 -15.06 -20.69
CA VAL A 40 7.55 -14.57 -20.36
C VAL A 40 7.32 -14.62 -18.86
N GLU A 41 6.52 -13.67 -18.34
CA GLU A 41 6.01 -13.70 -16.97
C GLU A 41 4.79 -14.63 -16.91
N GLY A 42 5.03 -15.91 -16.62
CA GLY A 42 4.00 -16.95 -16.60
C GLY A 42 2.89 -16.68 -15.57
N ASP A 43 3.23 -15.97 -14.50
CA ASP A 43 2.32 -15.49 -13.45
C ASP A 43 1.49 -14.26 -13.85
N ARG A 44 1.77 -13.63 -15.00
CA ARG A 44 1.00 -12.48 -15.54
C ARG A 44 0.37 -12.77 -16.91
N LEU A 45 0.84 -13.79 -17.62
CA LEU A 45 0.35 -14.16 -18.94
C LEU A 45 -0.96 -14.95 -18.83
N THR A 46 -2.06 -14.38 -19.32
CA THR A 46 -3.34 -15.11 -19.34
C THR A 46 -3.27 -16.32 -20.28
N LEU A 47 -4.05 -17.35 -19.99
CA LEU A 47 -4.11 -18.57 -20.81
C LEU A 47 -4.44 -18.28 -22.28
N GLU A 48 -5.33 -17.33 -22.53
CA GLU A 48 -5.67 -16.87 -23.89
C GLU A 48 -4.43 -16.30 -24.61
N LYS A 49 -3.72 -15.37 -23.96
CA LYS A 49 -2.51 -14.77 -24.53
C LYS A 49 -1.41 -15.81 -24.73
N GLY A 50 -1.25 -16.74 -23.79
CA GLY A 50 -0.30 -17.86 -23.90
C GLY A 50 -0.57 -18.75 -25.11
N ARG A 51 -1.85 -19.10 -25.36
CA ARG A 51 -2.24 -19.89 -26.55
C ARG A 51 -1.96 -19.14 -27.85
N ALA A 52 -2.19 -17.84 -27.89
CA ALA A 52 -1.91 -17.03 -29.06
C ALA A 52 -0.41 -16.89 -29.32
N LEU A 53 0.40 -16.64 -28.29
CA LEU A 53 1.86 -16.63 -28.37
C LEU A 53 2.41 -17.98 -28.85
N GLY A 54 1.84 -19.10 -28.38
CA GLY A 54 2.23 -20.45 -28.81
C GLY A 54 1.99 -20.75 -30.29
N LYS A 55 1.19 -19.95 -31.01
CA LYS A 55 1.05 -20.04 -32.47
C LYS A 55 2.19 -19.33 -33.23
N ILE A 56 2.96 -18.50 -32.53
CA ILE A 56 3.99 -17.61 -33.10
C ILE A 56 5.39 -18.16 -32.82
N VAL A 57 5.59 -18.72 -31.63
CA VAL A 57 6.90 -19.23 -31.17
C VAL A 57 6.84 -20.73 -30.91
N SER A 58 7.92 -21.43 -31.26
CA SER A 58 8.05 -22.88 -31.04
C SER A 58 8.44 -23.23 -29.60
N SER A 59 9.05 -22.30 -28.88
CA SER A 59 9.39 -22.47 -27.47
C SER A 59 9.43 -21.13 -26.73
N LEU A 60 9.24 -21.17 -25.41
CA LEU A 60 9.35 -20.01 -24.53
C LEU A 60 10.12 -20.39 -23.26
N LYS A 61 10.66 -19.38 -22.57
CA LYS A 61 11.21 -19.52 -21.22
C LYS A 61 10.22 -18.92 -20.22
N GLU A 62 9.53 -19.77 -19.49
CA GLU A 62 8.66 -19.31 -18.41
C GLU A 62 9.50 -18.75 -17.26
N THR A 63 9.08 -17.59 -16.74
CA THR A 63 9.63 -16.97 -15.55
C THR A 63 8.49 -16.58 -14.63
N SER A 64 8.74 -16.51 -13.32
CA SER A 64 7.79 -15.95 -12.35
C SER A 64 8.52 -15.05 -11.36
N GLY A 65 7.87 -13.94 -11.02
CA GLY A 65 8.36 -12.92 -10.11
C GLY A 65 9.67 -12.25 -10.54
N LEU A 66 10.08 -12.38 -11.82
CA LEU A 66 11.35 -11.80 -12.28
C LEU A 66 11.32 -10.28 -12.20
N ALA A 67 10.30 -9.64 -12.79
CA ALA A 67 10.15 -8.19 -12.70
C ALA A 67 9.88 -7.71 -11.27
N MET A 68 9.08 -8.47 -10.50
CA MET A 68 8.83 -8.18 -9.07
C MET A 68 10.12 -8.16 -8.25
N ARG A 69 11.04 -9.11 -8.46
CA ARG A 69 12.33 -9.13 -7.75
C ARG A 69 13.24 -7.97 -8.16
N LEU A 70 13.23 -7.60 -9.44
CA LEU A 70 14.01 -6.46 -9.93
C LEU A 70 13.51 -5.15 -9.33
N ARG A 71 12.19 -4.95 -9.27
CA ARG A 71 11.54 -3.74 -8.74
C ARG A 71 11.44 -3.70 -7.21
N ALA A 72 11.78 -4.79 -6.51
CA ALA A 72 11.74 -4.84 -5.04
C ALA A 72 12.71 -3.84 -4.40
N VAL A 73 13.78 -3.46 -5.10
CA VAL A 73 14.74 -2.44 -4.71
C VAL A 73 14.60 -1.27 -5.67
N LYS A 74 14.24 -0.11 -5.12
CA LYS A 74 13.94 1.09 -5.91
C LYS A 74 15.21 1.87 -6.15
N ASP A 75 15.31 2.47 -7.33
CA ASP A 75 16.31 3.50 -7.60
C ASP A 75 15.93 4.86 -6.99
N GLU A 76 16.84 5.83 -7.06
CA GLU A 76 16.61 7.16 -6.46
C GLU A 76 15.43 7.93 -7.08
N TRP A 77 15.16 7.74 -8.37
CA TRP A 77 14.03 8.40 -9.02
C TRP A 77 12.72 7.79 -8.52
N GLU A 78 12.64 6.46 -8.44
CA GLU A 78 11.50 5.73 -7.90
C GLU A 78 11.25 6.10 -6.43
N LEU A 79 12.29 6.12 -5.59
CA LEU A 79 12.17 6.53 -4.18
C LEU A 79 11.63 7.96 -4.04
N ASN A 80 12.09 8.89 -4.87
CA ASN A 80 11.59 10.26 -4.87
C ASN A 80 10.14 10.38 -5.36
N ALA A 81 9.71 9.54 -6.31
CA ALA A 81 8.30 9.47 -6.72
C ALA A 81 7.42 8.93 -5.57
N ILE A 82 7.86 7.86 -4.90
CA ILE A 82 7.13 7.27 -3.76
C ILE A 82 7.05 8.26 -2.59
N ARG A 83 8.14 8.95 -2.23
CA ARG A 83 8.13 10.02 -1.22
C ARG A 83 7.07 11.09 -1.51
N ARG A 84 7.00 11.56 -2.76
CA ARG A 84 5.99 12.54 -3.17
C ARG A 84 4.58 11.98 -3.06
N SER A 85 4.37 10.72 -3.47
CA SER A 85 3.07 10.06 -3.32
C SER A 85 2.63 9.96 -1.85
N ALA A 86 3.54 9.55 -0.96
CA ALA A 86 3.30 9.50 0.49
C ALA A 86 3.02 10.89 1.09
N SER A 87 3.76 11.93 0.69
CA SER A 87 3.53 13.32 1.13
C SER A 87 2.13 13.79 0.71
N VAL A 88 1.71 13.49 -0.52
CA VAL A 88 0.37 13.85 -1.01
C VAL A 88 -0.72 13.21 -0.16
N ALA A 89 -0.60 11.92 0.17
CA ALA A 89 -1.56 11.24 1.03
C ALA A 89 -1.59 11.84 2.44
N ALA A 90 -0.42 12.03 3.06
CA ALA A 90 -0.30 12.59 4.41
C ALA A 90 -0.86 14.02 4.50
N GLU A 91 -0.48 14.91 3.59
CA GLU A 91 -0.95 16.30 3.57
C GLU A 91 -2.44 16.41 3.22
N ALA A 92 -2.96 15.51 2.38
CA ALA A 92 -4.39 15.45 2.10
C ALA A 92 -5.18 15.10 3.35
N PHE A 93 -4.70 14.13 4.14
CA PHE A 93 -5.33 13.76 5.40
C PHE A 93 -5.34 14.91 6.40
N GLU A 94 -4.20 15.59 6.60
CA GLU A 94 -4.12 16.71 7.53
C GLU A 94 -5.08 17.86 7.16
N ALA A 95 -5.22 18.15 5.87
CA ALA A 95 -6.14 19.19 5.41
C ALA A 95 -7.62 18.79 5.51
N PHE A 96 -7.92 17.51 5.35
CA PHE A 96 -9.27 16.98 5.48
C PHE A 96 -9.69 16.79 6.95
N LEU A 97 -8.76 16.50 7.85
CA LEU A 97 -9.05 16.11 9.24
C LEU A 97 -10.06 17.02 9.97
N PRO A 98 -10.01 18.36 9.86
CA PRO A 98 -10.99 19.25 10.50
C PRO A 98 -12.44 19.06 10.02
N ALA A 99 -12.62 18.39 8.88
CA ALA A 99 -13.93 18.07 8.31
C ALA A 99 -14.54 16.80 8.92
N ILE A 100 -13.84 16.03 9.75
CA ILE A 100 -14.47 14.89 10.43
C ILE A 100 -15.40 15.40 11.53
N GLY A 101 -16.64 14.92 11.54
CA GLY A 101 -17.64 15.32 12.52
C GLY A 101 -18.84 14.37 12.58
N PRO A 102 -19.67 14.47 13.62
CA PRO A 102 -20.81 13.57 13.82
C PRO A 102 -21.82 13.69 12.67
N GLY A 103 -22.52 12.59 12.38
CA GLY A 103 -23.56 12.54 11.35
C GLY A 103 -23.03 12.37 9.92
N ARG A 104 -21.73 12.61 9.67
CA ARG A 104 -21.09 12.29 8.37
C ARG A 104 -20.94 10.78 8.22
N THR A 105 -20.85 10.27 7.00
CA THR A 105 -20.65 8.83 6.74
C THR A 105 -19.22 8.55 6.29
N GLY A 106 -18.80 7.29 6.28
CA GLY A 106 -17.48 6.93 5.72
C GLY A 106 -17.37 7.24 4.22
N ALA A 107 -18.48 7.29 3.48
CA ALA A 107 -18.49 7.69 2.07
C ALA A 107 -18.11 9.17 1.91
N TYR A 108 -18.56 10.03 2.81
CA TYR A 108 -18.16 11.44 2.86
C TYR A 108 -16.64 11.55 3.06
N ILE A 109 -16.09 10.80 4.03
CA ILE A 109 -14.65 10.78 4.31
C ILE A 109 -13.86 10.35 3.06
N ALA A 110 -14.27 9.25 2.42
CA ALA A 110 -13.62 8.74 1.22
C ALA A 110 -13.64 9.76 0.07
N ALA A 111 -14.77 10.45 -0.13
CA ALA A 111 -14.90 11.48 -1.16
C ALA A 111 -13.99 12.68 -0.91
N ASP A 112 -13.95 13.19 0.33
CA ASP A 112 -13.12 14.34 0.69
C ASP A 112 -11.63 14.01 0.62
N LEU A 113 -11.20 12.84 1.11
CA LEU A 113 -9.82 12.39 0.98
C LEU A 113 -9.40 12.27 -0.49
N ALA A 114 -10.25 11.66 -1.33
CA ALA A 114 -10.00 11.58 -2.76
C ALA A 114 -9.89 12.97 -3.41
N HIS A 115 -10.75 13.92 -3.00
CA HIS A 115 -10.72 15.30 -3.46
C HIS A 115 -9.41 16.00 -3.07
N GLU A 116 -9.02 15.92 -1.79
CA GLU A 116 -7.80 16.56 -1.28
C GLU A 116 -6.53 15.97 -1.89
N MET A 117 -6.47 14.66 -2.11
CA MET A 117 -5.34 14.03 -2.82
C MET A 117 -5.26 14.50 -4.28
N ARG A 118 -6.39 14.57 -5.00
CA ARG A 118 -6.39 15.06 -6.39
C ARG A 118 -5.96 16.52 -6.50
N LYS A 119 -6.38 17.38 -5.58
CA LYS A 119 -5.93 18.79 -5.54
C LYS A 119 -4.42 18.94 -5.40
N ARG A 120 -3.75 17.93 -4.83
CA ARG A 120 -2.30 17.84 -4.65
C ARG A 120 -1.58 17.08 -5.76
N GLY A 121 -2.29 16.72 -6.83
CA GLY A 121 -1.70 16.11 -8.02
C GLY A 121 -1.78 14.59 -8.10
N ALA A 122 -2.39 13.90 -7.12
CA ALA A 122 -2.60 12.46 -7.24
C ALA A 122 -3.42 12.12 -8.49
N GLN A 123 -2.93 11.17 -9.27
CA GLN A 123 -3.61 10.67 -10.47
C GLN A 123 -4.87 9.88 -10.07
N GLN A 124 -4.77 9.11 -8.99
CA GLN A 124 -5.86 8.34 -8.39
C GLN A 124 -5.56 7.97 -6.93
N PRO A 125 -6.56 7.51 -6.15
CA PRO A 125 -6.33 6.82 -4.89
C PRO A 125 -5.56 5.49 -5.10
N SER A 126 -4.77 5.08 -4.11
CA SER A 126 -3.98 3.83 -4.14
C SER A 126 -4.85 2.57 -4.03
N LYS A 127 -6.06 2.69 -3.46
CA LYS A 127 -7.02 1.59 -3.33
C LYS A 127 -8.42 2.00 -3.79
N GLY A 128 -9.16 1.01 -4.29
CA GLY A 128 -10.51 1.19 -4.84
C GLY A 128 -11.51 1.69 -3.80
N PRO A 129 -12.17 0.82 -3.03
CA PRO A 129 -12.93 1.28 -1.88
C PRO A 129 -11.95 1.67 -0.76
N PHE A 130 -11.97 2.93 -0.37
CA PHE A 130 -11.32 3.39 0.86
C PHE A 130 -11.81 2.54 2.03
N VAL A 131 -10.90 2.14 2.90
CA VAL A 131 -11.25 1.54 4.17
C VAL A 131 -11.55 2.70 5.11
N VAL A 132 -12.80 2.81 5.54
CA VAL A 132 -13.24 3.76 6.57
C VAL A 132 -14.15 3.00 7.51
N ALA A 133 -13.60 2.61 8.66
CA ALA A 133 -14.25 1.77 9.64
C ALA A 133 -14.41 2.54 10.96
N SER A 134 -15.66 2.93 11.27
CA SER A 134 -16.01 3.68 12.47
C SER A 134 -16.68 2.83 13.55
N GLY A 135 -16.43 3.15 14.81
CA GLY A 135 -17.05 2.49 15.97
C GLY A 135 -16.81 0.98 15.97
N PRO A 136 -17.84 0.14 16.23
CA PRO A 136 -17.70 -1.31 16.21
C PRO A 136 -17.24 -1.89 14.86
N ARG A 137 -17.43 -1.16 13.74
CA ARG A 137 -16.90 -1.60 12.44
C ARG A 137 -15.39 -1.57 12.38
N GLY A 138 -14.73 -0.80 13.24
CA GLY A 138 -13.27 -0.76 13.38
C GLY A 138 -12.65 -2.14 13.61
N ALA A 139 -13.42 -3.13 14.10
CA ALA A 139 -13.00 -4.52 14.24
C ALA A 139 -12.81 -5.27 12.89
N ARG A 140 -13.07 -4.62 11.74
CA ARG A 140 -12.92 -5.21 10.41
C ARG A 140 -11.66 -4.64 9.73
N PRO A 141 -10.57 -5.43 9.58
CA PRO A 141 -9.32 -4.95 8.99
C PRO A 141 -9.49 -4.31 7.61
N HIS A 142 -10.38 -4.88 6.78
CA HIS A 142 -10.74 -4.42 5.44
C HIS A 142 -12.15 -3.80 5.40
N GLY A 143 -12.56 -3.14 6.50
CA GLY A 143 -13.87 -2.54 6.64
C GLY A 143 -14.07 -1.35 5.70
N VAL A 144 -14.58 -1.60 4.50
CA VAL A 144 -15.05 -0.53 3.60
C VAL A 144 -16.16 0.29 4.28
N PHE A 145 -16.28 1.55 3.88
CA PHE A 145 -17.30 2.45 4.41
C PHE A 145 -18.72 1.93 4.17
N THR A 146 -19.65 2.41 5.00
CA THR A 146 -21.10 2.19 4.86
C THR A 146 -21.86 3.48 5.17
N ASP A 147 -23.18 3.42 5.03
CA ASP A 147 -24.08 4.52 5.36
C ASP A 147 -24.24 4.79 6.86
N ARG A 148 -23.55 4.03 7.74
CA ARG A 148 -23.51 4.33 9.18
C ARG A 148 -22.93 5.73 9.40
N PRO A 149 -23.66 6.63 10.08
CA PRO A 149 -23.10 7.91 10.49
C PRO A 149 -22.01 7.75 11.56
N LEU A 150 -21.09 8.72 11.60
CA LEU A 150 -20.13 8.87 12.69
C LEU A 150 -20.84 9.36 13.95
N GLU A 151 -20.47 8.77 15.08
CA GLU A 151 -21.04 9.05 16.39
C GLU A 151 -19.95 9.48 17.37
N TRP A 152 -20.31 10.28 18.37
CA TRP A 152 -19.40 10.61 19.47
C TRP A 152 -18.96 9.33 20.20
N GLY A 153 -17.66 9.25 20.50
CA GLY A 153 -16.99 8.08 21.06
C GLY A 153 -16.45 7.10 20.02
N ASP A 154 -16.75 7.28 18.73
CA ASP A 154 -16.19 6.44 17.68
C ASP A 154 -14.67 6.62 17.56
N LEU A 155 -13.95 5.50 17.51
CA LEU A 155 -12.70 5.45 16.74
C LEU A 155 -13.02 5.28 15.26
N ILE A 156 -12.26 5.97 14.42
CA ILE A 156 -12.43 5.99 12.96
C ILE A 156 -11.09 5.61 12.35
N THR A 157 -10.99 4.39 11.83
CA THR A 157 -9.80 3.91 11.11
C THR A 157 -9.97 4.19 9.63
N MET A 158 -9.07 5.00 9.07
CA MET A 158 -9.03 5.37 7.66
C MET A 158 -7.76 4.86 7.05
N ASP A 159 -7.88 4.06 6.02
CA ASP A 159 -6.77 3.45 5.31
C ASP A 159 -6.87 3.78 3.81
N PHE A 160 -5.84 4.46 3.32
CA PHE A 160 -5.81 5.19 2.06
C PHE A 160 -4.38 5.51 1.62
N GLY A 161 -4.25 5.88 0.35
CA GLY A 161 -3.01 6.42 -0.18
C GLY A 161 -3.23 7.03 -1.55
N ALA A 162 -2.17 7.54 -2.14
CA ALA A 162 -2.18 8.19 -3.45
C ALA A 162 -1.42 7.37 -4.48
N VAL A 163 -1.71 7.63 -5.76
CA VAL A 163 -0.86 7.25 -6.88
C VAL A 163 -0.38 8.53 -7.55
N LEU A 164 0.93 8.71 -7.61
CA LEU A 164 1.58 9.84 -8.26
C LEU A 164 2.74 9.32 -9.12
N ASP A 165 2.79 9.77 -10.38
CA ASP A 165 3.78 9.31 -11.37
C ASP A 165 3.86 7.77 -11.49
N GLY A 166 2.72 7.09 -11.31
CA GLY A 166 2.61 5.63 -11.31
C GLY A 166 2.97 4.93 -9.99
N TYR A 167 3.48 5.64 -8.98
CA TYR A 167 3.91 5.07 -7.70
C TYR A 167 2.87 5.23 -6.60
N TYR A 168 2.68 4.15 -5.86
CA TYR A 168 1.72 4.01 -4.78
C TYR A 168 2.32 4.45 -3.44
N SER A 169 1.50 5.07 -2.61
CA SER A 169 1.68 5.17 -1.16
C SER A 169 0.58 4.39 -0.44
N ASP A 170 0.81 4.05 0.82
CA ASP A 170 -0.20 3.49 1.71
C ASP A 170 -0.09 4.06 3.13
N MET A 171 -1.22 4.45 3.71
CA MET A 171 -1.25 5.03 5.04
C MET A 171 -2.58 4.76 5.72
N THR A 172 -2.48 4.32 6.97
CA THR A 172 -3.61 4.14 7.87
C THR A 172 -3.45 5.07 9.08
N ARG A 173 -4.50 5.83 9.37
CA ARG A 173 -4.64 6.60 10.61
C ARG A 173 -5.96 6.28 11.28
N THR A 174 -5.92 6.09 12.60
CA THR A 174 -7.11 6.03 13.45
C THR A 174 -7.22 7.32 14.26
N VAL A 175 -8.41 7.93 14.30
CA VAL A 175 -8.71 9.12 15.13
C VAL A 175 -9.94 8.86 15.99
N ALA A 176 -10.09 9.61 17.08
CA ALA A 176 -11.28 9.57 17.92
C ALA A 176 -12.19 10.78 17.65
N LEU A 177 -13.49 10.55 17.54
CA LEU A 177 -14.50 11.61 17.51
C LEU A 177 -15.04 11.80 18.93
N GLY A 178 -14.54 12.80 19.65
CA GLY A 178 -14.73 12.95 21.10
C GLY A 178 -13.98 11.88 21.89
N ASP A 179 -14.28 11.79 23.20
CA ASP A 179 -13.59 10.86 24.09
C ASP A 179 -13.96 9.40 23.75
N PRO A 180 -12.99 8.55 23.36
CA PRO A 180 -13.27 7.15 23.06
C PRO A 180 -13.40 6.32 24.34
N ASP A 181 -13.90 5.08 24.20
CA ASP A 181 -13.83 4.07 25.26
C ASP A 181 -12.37 3.95 25.78
N PRO A 182 -12.13 3.97 27.11
CA PRO A 182 -10.77 3.88 27.67
C PRO A 182 -9.97 2.67 27.18
N LYS A 183 -10.65 1.55 26.91
CA LYS A 183 -10.04 0.33 26.38
C LYS A 183 -9.62 0.49 24.92
N LEU A 184 -10.38 1.25 24.12
CA LEU A 184 -9.98 1.61 22.75
C LEU A 184 -8.77 2.55 22.74
N ALA A 185 -8.70 3.50 23.68
CA ALA A 185 -7.52 4.33 23.88
C ALA A 185 -6.29 3.51 24.29
N GLU A 186 -6.45 2.54 25.21
CA GLU A 186 -5.39 1.60 25.57
C GLU A 186 -4.89 0.80 24.36
N ILE A 187 -5.81 0.21 23.58
CA ILE A 187 -5.50 -0.52 22.35
C ILE A 187 -4.72 0.37 21.38
N TYR A 188 -5.12 1.64 21.23
CA TYR A 188 -4.41 2.58 20.37
C TYR A 188 -2.94 2.73 20.76
N HIS A 189 -2.66 2.97 22.04
CA HIS A 189 -1.30 3.12 22.52
C HIS A 189 -0.48 1.83 22.39
N ILE A 190 -1.11 0.66 22.50
CA ILE A 190 -0.44 -0.62 22.23
C ILE A 190 -0.06 -0.74 20.75
N VAL A 191 -0.97 -0.38 19.84
CA VAL A 191 -0.69 -0.42 18.39
C VAL A 191 0.40 0.57 18.00
N GLU A 192 0.36 1.80 18.53
CA GLU A 192 1.38 2.82 18.29
C GLU A 192 2.76 2.34 18.73
N GLU A 193 2.88 1.79 19.94
CA GLU A 193 4.15 1.28 20.44
C GLU A 193 4.61 0.03 19.67
N ALA A 194 3.68 -0.83 19.22
CA ALA A 194 4.02 -1.97 18.35
C ALA A 194 4.63 -1.48 17.02
N ARG A 195 4.02 -0.46 16.40
CA ARG A 195 4.49 0.18 15.17
C ARG A 195 5.86 0.80 15.38
N ARG A 196 6.04 1.59 16.45
CA ARG A 196 7.32 2.22 16.79
C ARG A 196 8.44 1.19 16.94
N ARG A 197 8.16 0.05 17.57
CA ARG A 197 9.13 -1.05 17.70
C ARG A 197 9.42 -1.71 16.36
N ALA A 198 8.42 -1.94 15.52
CA ALA A 198 8.61 -2.52 14.19
C ALA A 198 9.45 -1.61 13.30
N VAL A 199 9.17 -0.31 13.28
CA VAL A 199 10.01 0.72 12.61
C VAL A 199 11.46 0.62 13.09
N ALA A 200 11.69 0.60 14.41
CA ALA A 200 13.03 0.50 14.97
C ALA A 200 13.75 -0.84 14.66
N ALA A 201 13.02 -1.89 14.28
CA ALA A 201 13.59 -3.18 13.90
C ALA A 201 14.00 -3.23 12.41
N VAL A 202 13.54 -2.29 11.58
CA VAL A 202 13.89 -2.25 10.17
C VAL A 202 15.37 -1.90 10.00
N SER A 203 16.10 -2.77 9.31
CA SER A 203 17.51 -2.60 8.99
C SER A 203 17.89 -3.54 7.84
N PRO A 204 19.04 -3.33 7.15
CA PRO A 204 19.45 -4.19 6.04
C PRO A 204 19.82 -5.62 6.44
N ILE A 205 19.96 -5.89 7.74
CA ILE A 205 20.24 -7.23 8.27
C ILE A 205 18.98 -7.94 8.76
N ALA A 206 17.89 -7.21 8.99
CA ALA A 206 16.61 -7.75 9.43
C ALA A 206 15.88 -8.42 8.26
N THR A 207 15.16 -9.49 8.57
CA THR A 207 14.21 -10.10 7.63
C THR A 207 12.82 -9.53 7.82
N GLY A 208 11.93 -9.70 6.82
CA GLY A 208 10.51 -9.35 6.98
C GLY A 208 9.86 -10.04 8.19
N SER A 209 10.31 -11.25 8.52
CA SER A 209 9.85 -11.98 9.71
C SER A 209 10.39 -11.44 11.04
N ASP A 210 11.56 -10.80 11.05
CA ASP A 210 12.09 -10.19 12.27
C ASP A 210 11.27 -8.95 12.64
N VAL A 211 10.95 -8.12 11.64
CA VAL A 211 10.12 -6.92 11.81
C VAL A 211 8.69 -7.31 12.23
N ASP A 212 8.07 -8.29 11.58
CA ASP A 212 6.73 -8.77 11.98
C ASP A 212 6.71 -9.32 13.41
N ARG A 213 7.74 -10.10 13.77
CA ARG A 213 7.87 -10.68 15.11
C ARG A 213 7.91 -9.58 16.18
N THR A 214 8.63 -8.49 15.95
CA THR A 214 8.74 -7.38 16.91
C THR A 214 7.38 -6.75 17.25
N ALA A 215 6.55 -6.43 16.25
CA ALA A 215 5.20 -5.92 16.51
C ALA A 215 4.31 -6.98 17.17
N ARG A 216 4.30 -8.19 16.61
CA ARG A 216 3.40 -9.27 17.02
C ARG A 216 3.65 -9.76 18.44
N GLU A 217 4.91 -9.94 18.84
CA GLU A 217 5.27 -10.36 20.18
C GLU A 217 4.95 -9.29 21.22
N TYR A 218 5.14 -8.02 20.88
CA TYR A 218 4.74 -6.93 21.76
C TYR A 218 3.23 -6.90 21.99
N ILE A 219 2.43 -6.95 20.92
CA ILE A 219 0.96 -7.04 21.00
C ILE A 219 0.53 -8.26 21.83
N ALA A 220 1.15 -9.42 21.62
CA ALA A 220 0.89 -10.62 22.39
C ALA A 220 1.23 -10.46 23.87
N SER A 221 2.35 -9.82 24.21
CA SER A 221 2.76 -9.55 25.60
C SER A 221 1.79 -8.65 26.37
N LYS A 222 0.98 -7.87 25.64
CA LYS A 222 -0.09 -7.03 26.18
C LYS A 222 -1.44 -7.73 26.27
N GLY A 223 -1.50 -9.03 25.96
CA GLY A 223 -2.74 -9.83 26.03
C GLY A 223 -3.59 -9.80 24.76
N TRP A 224 -3.11 -9.18 23.68
CA TRP A 224 -3.88 -8.95 22.44
C TRP A 224 -3.43 -9.80 21.25
N GLY A 225 -2.60 -10.82 21.47
CA GLY A 225 -2.00 -11.63 20.39
C GLY A 225 -3.02 -12.32 19.47
N GLY A 226 -4.19 -12.69 20.01
CA GLY A 226 -5.30 -13.27 19.23
C GLY A 226 -6.05 -12.28 18.35
N CYS A 227 -5.80 -10.97 18.50
CA CYS A 227 -6.51 -9.89 17.81
C CYS A 227 -5.70 -9.25 16.67
N PHE A 228 -4.46 -9.69 16.43
CA PHE A 228 -3.62 -9.24 15.31
C PHE A 228 -3.49 -10.34 14.24
N THR A 229 -4.32 -10.26 13.20
CA THR A 229 -4.59 -11.39 12.27
C THR A 229 -3.86 -11.32 10.93
N HIS A 230 -3.40 -10.14 10.50
CA HIS A 230 -2.71 -9.92 9.22
C HIS A 230 -1.18 -9.81 9.40
N SER A 231 -0.46 -9.62 8.29
CA SER A 231 0.97 -9.31 8.28
C SER A 231 1.24 -7.92 8.85
N THR A 232 2.46 -7.68 9.32
CA THR A 232 2.90 -6.34 9.75
C THR A 232 3.12 -5.39 8.57
N GLY A 233 3.20 -5.90 7.35
CA GLY A 233 3.19 -5.07 6.14
C GLY A 233 3.59 -5.81 4.87
N HIS A 234 3.78 -5.03 3.81
CA HIS A 234 4.12 -5.49 2.46
C HIS A 234 4.94 -4.43 1.72
N GLY A 235 5.48 -4.78 0.55
CA GLY A 235 6.18 -3.81 -0.30
C GLY A 235 5.19 -2.96 -1.08
N ILE A 236 5.63 -1.75 -1.44
CA ILE A 236 4.91 -0.83 -2.32
C ILE A 236 5.83 -0.28 -3.41
N GLY A 237 5.26 0.08 -4.56
CA GLY A 237 5.98 0.62 -5.71
C GLY A 237 5.03 1.01 -6.83
N LEU A 238 5.15 0.37 -8.00
CA LEU A 238 4.15 0.54 -9.08
C LEU A 238 2.87 -0.27 -8.81
N GLU A 239 2.86 -1.10 -7.77
CA GLU A 239 1.68 -1.79 -7.27
C GLU A 239 1.51 -1.53 -5.78
N LEU A 240 0.26 -1.57 -5.30
CA LEU A 240 -0.07 -1.42 -3.87
C LEU A 240 0.53 -2.55 -3.03
N HIS A 241 0.54 -3.78 -3.55
CA HIS A 241 1.12 -4.93 -2.88
C HIS A 241 2.19 -5.56 -3.77
N GLU A 242 3.45 -5.41 -3.38
CA GLU A 242 4.60 -6.01 -4.05
C GLU A 242 5.66 -6.49 -3.02
N LEU A 243 6.84 -6.91 -3.50
CA LEU A 243 7.93 -7.34 -2.64
C LEU A 243 8.68 -6.13 -2.03
N PRO A 244 9.27 -6.28 -0.84
CA PRO A 244 9.30 -7.47 0.01
C PRO A 244 8.10 -7.58 0.98
N MET A 245 7.78 -8.79 1.44
CA MET A 245 6.71 -8.99 2.42
C MET A 245 7.20 -8.81 3.87
N VAL A 246 6.44 -8.16 4.74
CA VAL A 246 6.74 -8.04 6.18
C VAL A 246 5.81 -8.96 6.97
N ASN A 247 6.13 -10.25 6.93
CA ASN A 247 5.31 -11.30 7.55
C ASN A 247 6.14 -12.39 8.20
N ARG A 248 5.49 -13.24 9.01
CA ARG A 248 6.09 -14.36 9.75
C ARG A 248 6.96 -15.31 8.90
N LEU A 249 6.66 -15.43 7.61
CA LEU A 249 7.25 -16.40 6.70
C LEU A 249 8.47 -15.86 5.93
N ASN A 250 8.56 -14.54 5.73
CA ASN A 250 9.65 -13.97 4.94
C ASN A 250 10.98 -13.98 5.70
N LYS A 251 11.88 -14.91 5.31
CA LYS A 251 13.24 -15.04 5.85
C LYS A 251 14.30 -14.32 5.01
N GLU A 252 13.89 -13.61 3.96
CA GLU A 252 14.80 -12.78 3.17
C GLU A 252 15.08 -11.47 3.89
N LYS A 253 16.33 -11.01 3.77
CA LYS A 253 16.76 -9.71 4.30
C LYS A 253 16.10 -8.59 3.51
N LEU A 254 15.75 -7.52 4.22
CA LEU A 254 15.26 -6.29 3.62
C LEU A 254 16.43 -5.54 2.99
N ALA A 255 16.44 -5.38 1.67
CA ALA A 255 17.52 -4.69 0.98
C ALA A 255 17.38 -3.17 1.09
N PRO A 256 18.46 -2.39 1.24
CA PRO A 256 18.41 -0.94 1.11
C PRO A 256 17.78 -0.52 -0.21
N GLY A 257 16.88 0.47 -0.18
CA GLY A 257 16.09 0.91 -1.32
C GLY A 257 14.76 0.17 -1.49
N SER A 258 14.49 -0.89 -0.71
CA SER A 258 13.12 -1.43 -0.62
C SER A 258 12.21 -0.44 0.12
N VAL A 259 10.95 -0.36 -0.30
CA VAL A 259 9.90 0.40 0.41
C VAL A 259 8.85 -0.59 0.92
N ILE A 260 8.51 -0.49 2.20
CA ILE A 260 7.57 -1.37 2.90
C ILE A 260 6.55 -0.57 3.72
N THR A 261 5.36 -1.11 3.90
CA THR A 261 4.40 -0.68 4.92
C THR A 261 4.76 -1.28 6.28
N ILE A 262 4.40 -0.57 7.35
CA ILE A 262 4.50 -1.03 8.75
C ILE A 262 3.18 -0.70 9.46
N GLU A 263 2.30 -1.68 9.48
CA GLU A 263 0.86 -1.52 9.73
C GLU A 263 0.30 -2.47 10.81
N PRO A 264 0.88 -2.56 12.03
CA PRO A 264 0.27 -3.41 13.05
C PRO A 264 -1.16 -2.95 13.40
N GLY A 265 -2.02 -3.89 13.79
CA GLY A 265 -3.39 -3.60 14.18
C GLY A 265 -3.97 -4.58 15.18
N ILE A 266 -4.94 -4.11 15.96
CA ILE A 266 -5.71 -4.89 16.93
C ILE A 266 -7.19 -4.71 16.61
N TYR A 267 -7.90 -5.82 16.45
CA TYR A 267 -9.31 -5.85 16.09
C TYR A 267 -10.11 -6.66 17.11
N VAL A 268 -11.09 -6.04 17.74
CA VAL A 268 -11.90 -6.63 18.82
C VAL A 268 -13.36 -6.61 18.43
N GLU A 269 -13.90 -7.79 18.13
CA GLU A 269 -15.30 -7.95 17.73
C GLU A 269 -16.25 -7.32 18.75
N GLY A 270 -17.24 -6.56 18.25
CA GLY A 270 -18.22 -5.85 19.06
C GLY A 270 -17.72 -4.56 19.72
N LEU A 271 -16.41 -4.33 19.80
CA LEU A 271 -15.82 -3.13 20.40
C LEU A 271 -15.31 -2.15 19.34
N GLY A 272 -14.42 -2.58 18.45
CA GLY A 272 -13.76 -1.72 17.47
C GLY A 272 -12.37 -2.23 17.12
N GLY A 273 -11.53 -1.37 16.55
CA GLY A 273 -10.17 -1.75 16.20
C GLY A 273 -9.32 -0.55 15.79
N VAL A 274 -8.01 -0.73 15.92
CA VAL A 274 -7.00 0.28 15.60
C VAL A 274 -5.98 -0.33 14.66
N ARG A 275 -5.60 0.43 13.64
CA ARG A 275 -4.41 0.20 12.81
C ARG A 275 -3.71 1.52 12.61
N ILE A 276 -2.39 1.51 12.67
CA ILE A 276 -1.55 2.67 12.36
C ILE A 276 -0.49 2.16 11.42
N GLU A 277 -0.38 2.80 10.26
CA GLU A 277 0.49 2.37 9.17
C GLU A 277 1.35 3.51 8.66
N ASP A 278 2.62 3.21 8.48
CA ASP A 278 3.55 4.09 7.80
C ASP A 278 4.22 3.37 6.63
N ASP A 279 4.50 4.13 5.57
CA ASP A 279 5.44 3.74 4.54
C ASP A 279 6.86 4.04 5.01
N ALA A 280 7.77 3.08 4.80
CA ALA A 280 9.15 3.19 5.20
C ALA A 280 10.12 2.72 4.11
N ILE A 281 11.14 3.51 3.83
CA ILE A 281 12.27 3.14 2.98
C ILE A 281 13.32 2.46 3.85
N VAL A 282 13.75 1.26 3.47
CA VAL A 282 14.88 0.57 4.09
C VAL A 282 16.16 1.29 3.65
N THR A 283 16.94 1.79 4.61
CA THR A 283 18.21 2.47 4.34
C THR A 283 19.39 1.55 4.71
N LYS A 284 20.63 2.03 4.52
CA LYS A 284 21.82 1.28 4.94
C LYS A 284 21.99 1.27 6.47
N GLU A 285 21.40 2.25 7.16
CA GLU A 285 21.54 2.45 8.60
C GLU A 285 20.26 2.12 9.39
N GLY A 286 19.13 1.88 8.72
CA GLY A 286 17.85 1.60 9.37
C GLY A 286 16.67 1.78 8.42
N CYS A 287 15.80 2.74 8.74
CA CYS A 287 14.67 3.11 7.89
C CYS A 287 14.38 4.62 7.91
N GLU A 288 13.78 5.10 6.84
CA GLU A 288 13.21 6.45 6.70
C GLU A 288 11.69 6.31 6.58
N VAL A 289 10.93 6.88 7.53
CA VAL A 289 9.46 6.93 7.46
C VAL A 289 9.04 8.11 6.57
N ILE A 290 8.32 7.82 5.49
CA ILE A 290 7.99 8.81 4.44
C ILE A 290 6.56 9.34 4.52
N THR A 291 5.74 8.80 5.43
CA THR A 291 4.41 9.29 5.82
C THR A 291 4.43 10.22 7.04
N ALA A 292 5.62 10.65 7.47
CA ALA A 292 5.83 11.39 8.72
C ALA A 292 5.16 12.79 8.77
N ALA A 293 4.71 13.32 7.63
CA ALA A 293 3.93 14.56 7.58
C ALA A 293 2.55 14.44 8.28
N SER A 294 2.09 13.22 8.54
CA SER A 294 0.90 12.94 9.33
C SER A 294 1.26 12.25 10.65
N PRO A 295 1.16 12.93 11.81
CA PRO A 295 1.53 12.35 13.09
C PRO A 295 0.71 11.11 13.50
N THR A 296 1.27 10.29 14.40
CA THR A 296 0.68 9.02 14.85
C THR A 296 0.14 9.05 16.27
N GLU A 297 0.15 10.20 16.95
CA GLU A 297 -0.54 10.34 18.23
C GLU A 297 -2.07 10.25 18.08
N LEU A 298 -2.73 9.78 19.15
CA LEU A 298 -4.19 9.72 19.20
C LEU A 298 -4.76 11.14 19.14
N ARG A 299 -5.42 11.46 18.03
CA ARG A 299 -6.11 12.74 17.86
C ARG A 299 -7.56 12.59 18.29
N ILE A 300 -7.94 13.38 19.29
CA ILE A 300 -9.30 13.51 19.76
C ILE A 300 -9.92 14.74 19.10
N LEU A 301 -10.89 14.51 18.23
CA LEU A 301 -11.61 15.55 17.52
C LEU A 301 -12.80 15.99 18.37
N SER A 302 -12.72 17.18 18.95
CA SER A 302 -13.79 17.74 19.79
C SER A 302 -14.68 18.70 18.98
N PRO A 303 -15.92 18.97 19.42
CA PRO A 303 -16.68 20.09 18.88
C PRO A 303 -15.88 21.39 19.08
N ALA A 304 -15.90 22.25 18.06
CA ALA A 304 -15.47 23.64 18.21
C ALA A 304 -16.43 24.41 19.13
#